data_AF-A0A7X8D573-F1
#
_entry.id   AF-A0A7X8D573-F1
#
_cell.length_a   1.000
_cell.length_b   1.000
_cell.length_c   1.000
_cell.angle_alpha   90.00
_cell.angle_beta   90.00
_cell.angle_gamma   90.00
#
_symmetry.space_group_name_H-M   'P 1'
#
loop_
_entity.id
_entity.type
_entity.pdbx_description
1 polymer ?
#
loop_
_entity_poly.entity_id
_entity_poly.type
_entity_poly.pdbx_seq_one_letter_code
_entity_poly.pdbx_strand_id
1 'polypeptide(L)' 'GHESQHQATSATIYQQSWQPIVARHGASGRLLATGYSCRSQVDRFSQQKIQHPLQVLKHHQPLH' A
#
# COMPACT_ATOMS: atom_id res chain seq x y z
N GLY A 1 -20.74 8.41 14.15
CA GLY A 1 -19.50 9.00 14.68
C GLY A 1 -18.63 9.44 13.53
N HIS A 2 -17.85 10.52 13.67
CA HIS A 2 -16.99 11.05 12.61
C HIS A 2 -16.02 10.01 12.02
N GLU A 3 -15.64 8.99 12.80
CA GLU A 3 -14.76 7.89 12.37
C GLU A 3 -15.34 7.03 11.25
N SER A 4 -16.67 6.78 11.23
CA SER A 4 -17.31 5.99 10.17
C SER A 4 -17.30 6.71 8.82
N GLN A 5 -17.40 8.04 8.84
CA GLN A 5 -17.32 8.86 7.64
C GLN A 5 -15.90 8.85 7.07
N HIS A 6 -14.88 8.90 7.94
CA HIS A 6 -13.48 8.77 7.51
C HIS A 6 -13.19 7.40 6.89
N GLN A 7 -13.81 6.33 7.38
CA GLN A 7 -13.69 5.00 6.80
C GLN A 7 -14.26 4.95 5.38
N ALA A 8 -15.48 5.46 5.16
CA ALA A 8 -16.09 5.52 3.83
C ALA A 8 -15.25 6.38 2.86
N THR A 9 -14.83 7.57 3.29
CA THR A 9 -14.01 8.47 2.47
C THR A 9 -12.66 7.84 2.12
N SER A 10 -11.99 7.19 3.08
CA SER A 10 -10.71 6.51 2.83
C SER A 10 -10.85 5.32 1.88
N ALA A 11 -11.97 4.58 1.93
CA ALA A 11 -12.27 3.51 0.98
C ALA A 11 -12.46 4.06 -0.45
N THR A 12 -13.20 5.16 -0.61
CA THR A 12 -13.38 5.81 -1.92
C THR A 12 -12.06 6.30 -2.50
N ILE A 13 -11.23 6.97 -1.68
CA ILE A 13 -9.89 7.43 -2.10
C ILE A 13 -9.03 6.23 -2.52
N TYR A 14 -9.08 5.14 -1.76
CA TYR A 14 -8.36 3.92 -2.09
C TYR A 14 -8.78 3.35 -3.45
N GLN A 15 -10.09 3.24 -3.69
CA GLN A 15 -10.66 2.74 -4.95
C GLN A 15 -10.24 3.59 -6.15
N GLN A 16 -10.22 4.92 -5.99
CA GLN A 16 -9.87 5.84 -7.08
C GLN A 16 -8.36 5.94 -7.35
N SER A 17 -7.53 5.55 -6.37
CA SER A 17 -6.07 5.73 -6.45
C SER A 17 -5.32 4.41 -6.47
N TRP A 18 -5.22 3.73 -5.33
CA TRP A 18 -4.35 2.57 -5.16
C TRP A 18 -4.93 1.28 -5.71
N GLN A 19 -6.25 1.10 -5.69
CA GLN A 19 -6.88 -0.12 -6.17
C GLN A 19 -6.48 -0.50 -7.61
N PRO A 20 -6.56 0.38 -8.64
CA PRO A 20 -6.16 0.01 -9.99
C PRO A 20 -4.66 -0.32 -10.11
N ILE A 21 -3.81 0.35 -9.33
CA ILE A 21 -2.36 0.11 -9.33
C ILE A 21 -2.05 -1.27 -8.73
N VAL A 22 -2.70 -1.60 -7.60
CA VAL A 22 -2.57 -2.90 -6.94
C VAL A 22 -3.12 -4.02 -7.82
N ALA A 23 -4.28 -3.82 -8.45
CA ALA A 23 -4.85 -4.80 -9.36
C ALA A 23 -3.93 -5.11 -10.55
N ARG A 24 -3.24 -4.08 -11.09
CA ARG A 24 -2.36 -4.24 -12.24
C ARG A 24 -0.96 -4.76 -11.89
N HIS A 25 -0.41 -4.36 -10.74
CA HIS A 25 1.00 -4.57 -10.42
C HIS A 25 1.26 -5.36 -9.13
N GLY A 26 0.24 -5.60 -8.30
CA GLY A 26 0.37 -6.24 -6.99
C GLY A 26 1.00 -7.64 -7.06
N ALA A 27 0.65 -8.41 -8.09
CA ALA A 27 1.20 -9.75 -8.31
C ALA A 27 2.72 -9.76 -8.62
N SER A 28 3.30 -8.63 -9.04
CA SER A 28 4.73 -8.56 -9.38
C SER A 28 5.64 -8.52 -8.16
N GLY A 29 5.11 -8.23 -6.97
CA GLY A 29 5.91 -8.00 -5.75
C GLY A 29 6.79 -6.74 -5.80
N ARG A 30 6.72 -5.93 -6.85
CA ARG A 30 7.54 -4.72 -7.06
C ARG A 30 6.84 -3.43 -6.64
N LEU A 31 5.63 -3.53 -6.10
CA LEU A 31 4.86 -2.37 -5.68
C LEU A 31 5.36 -1.86 -4.33
N LEU A 32 5.72 -0.58 -4.26
CA LEU A 32 6.30 0.06 -3.08
C LEU A 32 5.55 1.36 -2.77
N ALA A 33 5.43 1.69 -1.48
CA ALA A 33 4.83 2.94 -1.03
C ALA A 33 5.58 3.55 0.15
N THR A 34 5.86 4.85 0.05
CA THR A 34 6.50 5.63 1.11
C THR A 34 5.53 5.99 2.24
N GLY A 35 4.29 6.34 1.89
CA GLY A 35 3.26 6.72 2.85
C GLY A 35 2.69 5.55 3.63
N TYR A 36 2.58 5.69 4.96
CA TYR A 36 1.94 4.69 5.83
C TYR A 36 0.47 4.46 5.48
N SER A 37 -0.28 5.54 5.21
CA SER A 37 -1.70 5.46 4.84
C SER A 37 -1.91 4.60 3.59
N CYS A 38 -1.10 4.78 2.55
CA CYS A 38 -1.17 3.97 1.35
C CYS A 38 -0.94 2.49 1.66
N ARG A 39 0.11 2.17 2.44
CA ARG A 39 0.40 0.78 2.81
C ARG A 39 -0.72 0.14 3.62
N SER A 40 -1.27 0.87 4.61
CA SER A 40 -2.33 0.34 5.46
C SER A 40 -3.66 0.19 4.73
N GLN A 41 -3.96 1.06 3.76
CA GLN A 41 -5.12 0.92 2.88
C GLN A 41 -5.00 -0.31 1.97
N VAL A 42 -3.82 -0.55 1.38
CA VAL A 42 -3.59 -1.72 0.52
C VAL A 42 -3.69 -3.04 1.31
N ASP A 43 -3.15 -3.07 2.53
CA ASP A 43 -3.28 -4.21 3.45
C ASP A 43 -4.75 -4.45 3.82
N ARG A 44 -5.47 -3.39 4.22
CA ARG A 44 -6.88 -3.48 4.62
C ARG A 44 -7.81 -3.88 3.48
N PHE A 45 -7.72 -3.21 2.34
CA PHE A 45 -8.73 -3.30 1.26
C PHE A 45 -8.38 -4.29 0.15
N SER A 46 -7.09 -4.55 -0.09
CA SER A 46 -6.65 -5.54 -1.09
C SER A 46 -6.05 -6.80 -0.47
N GLN A 47 -5.91 -6.87 0.86
CA GLN A 47 -5.26 -8.00 1.54
C GLN A 47 -3.85 -8.27 0.99
N GLN A 48 -3.16 -7.20 0.56
CA GLN A 48 -1.80 -7.27 0.03
C GLN A 48 -0.87 -6.39 0.86
N LYS A 49 0.36 -6.87 1.09
CA LYS A 49 1.40 -6.10 1.76
C LYS A 49 2.38 -5.55 0.74
N ILE A 50 2.50 -4.23 0.69
CA ILE A 50 3.50 -3.54 -0.11
C ILE A 50 4.57 -2.94 0.80
N GLN A 51 5.83 -2.99 0.36
CA GLN A 51 6.95 -2.57 1.20
C GLN A 51 7.26 -1.08 1.08
N HIS A 52 7.92 -0.56 2.11
CA HIS A 52 8.56 0.75 2.01
C HIS A 52 9.87 0.62 1.20
N PRO A 53 10.21 1.57 0.31
CA PRO A 53 11.46 1.50 -0.46
C PRO A 53 12.72 1.27 0.39
N LEU A 54 12.80 1.90 1.58
CA LEU A 54 13.92 1.67 2.51
C LEU A 54 14.03 0.23 3.03
N GLN A 55 12.91 -0.50 3.17
CA GLN A 55 12.96 -1.92 3.55
C GLN A 55 13.64 -2.72 2.44
N VAL A 56 13.28 -2.47 1.18
CA VAL A 56 13.89 -3.13 0.02
C VAL A 56 15.39 -2.82 -0.05
N LEU A 57 15.78 -1.55 0.13
CA LEU A 57 17.20 -1.17 0.12
C LEU A 57 18.03 -1.85 1.21
N LYS A 58 17.48 -2.06 2.41
CA LYS A 58 18.18 -2.81 3.47
C LYS A 58 18.41 -4.28 3.10
N HIS A 59 17.47 -4.91 2.38
CA HIS A 59 17.64 -6.30 1.91
C HIS A 59 18.60 -6.41 0.71
N HIS A 60 18.93 -5.30 0.05
CA HIS A 60 19.86 -5.25 -1.08
C HIS A 60 21.28 -4.79 -0.69
N GLN A 61 21.59 -4.61 0.59
CA GLN A 61 23.00 -4.48 0.98
C GLN A 61 23.70 -5.83 0.79
N PRO A 62 24.72 -5.92 -0.07
CA PRO A 62 25.58 -7.09 -0.07
C PRO A 62 26.23 -7.15 1.32
N LEU A 63 26.10 -8.31 1.97
CA LEU A 63 26.91 -8.65 3.12
C LEU A 63 28.37 -8.51 2.68
N HIS A 64 29.05 -7.48 3.20
CA HIS A 64 30.51 -7.40 3.20
C HIS A 64 31.04 -8.17 4.39
#